data_AF-A0A955NRI9-F1
#
_entry.id   AF-A0A955NRI9-F1
#
_cell.length_a   1.000
_cell.length_b   1.000
_cell.length_c   1.000
_cell.angle_alpha   90.00
_cell.angle_beta   90.00
_cell.angle_gamma   90.00
#
_symmetry.space_group_name_H-M   'P 1'
#
loop_
_entity.id
_entity.type
_entity.pdbx_description
1 polymer ?
#
loop_
_entity_poly.entity_id
_entity_poly.type
_entity_poly.pdbx_seq_one_letter_code
_entity_poly.pdbx_strand_id
1 'polypeptide(L)'
;MRRFCERRAANRKSKPTAQAGFTLVEGLVAIMLLASVGLLLTSAFSFSIASQNQGRIELEAARSAGEILEILRGTSYDSLTEVYNGNLNMDPLGKFQQLVLSDISDRLERNNLDIYLTIQPYLGRETMKILQITIASNGVSPETQLEEVPPGKILVRQTTLVTERGINP
;
A
#
# COMPACT_ATOMS: atom_id res chain seq x y z
N MET A 1 25.76 81.53 30.46
CA MET A 1 24.57 80.75 30.87
C MET A 1 24.46 79.43 30.08
N ARG A 2 25.46 78.53 30.16
CA ARG A 2 25.52 77.27 29.39
C ARG A 2 25.26 75.99 30.22
N ARG A 3 25.03 76.11 31.53
CA ARG A 3 25.00 74.95 32.45
C ARG A 3 23.61 74.33 32.69
N PHE A 4 22.57 74.79 32.00
CA PHE A 4 21.21 74.28 32.21
C PHE A 4 20.77 73.20 31.20
N CYS A 5 21.41 73.12 30.03
CA CYS A 5 21.08 72.11 29.00
C CYS A 5 21.73 70.75 29.26
N GLU A 6 22.83 70.68 30.01
CA GLU A 6 23.58 69.42 30.21
C GLU A 6 22.89 68.48 31.22
N ARG A 7 22.04 69.00 32.12
CA ARG A 7 21.39 68.16 33.15
C ARG A 7 20.15 67.38 32.66
N ARG A 8 19.57 67.73 31.52
CA ARG A 8 18.45 66.95 30.93
C ARG A 8 18.92 65.82 30.00
N ALA A 9 20.14 65.87 29.50
CA ALA A 9 20.70 64.80 28.67
C ALA A 9 21.25 63.63 29.51
N ALA A 10 21.76 63.89 30.72
CA ALA A 10 22.34 62.85 31.58
C ALA A 10 21.32 61.96 32.31
N ASN A 11 20.02 62.27 32.24
CA ASN A 11 18.95 61.46 32.82
C ASN A 11 18.12 60.68 31.80
N ARG A 12 18.55 60.62 30.53
CA ARG A 12 18.28 59.43 29.72
C ARG A 12 19.29 58.36 30.12
N LYS A 13 19.21 57.92 31.38
CA LYS A 13 19.66 56.56 31.72
C LYS A 13 18.93 55.67 30.73
N SER A 14 19.71 55.05 29.86
CA SER A 14 19.28 53.92 29.04
C SER A 14 18.32 53.09 29.86
N LYS A 15 17.03 53.12 29.52
CA LYS A 15 16.13 52.07 29.97
C LYS A 15 16.86 50.80 29.58
N PRO A 16 17.15 49.87 30.50
CA PRO A 16 17.56 48.55 30.06
C PRO A 16 16.45 48.12 29.12
N THR A 17 16.78 47.98 27.83
CA THR A 17 15.99 47.13 26.96
C THR A 17 15.83 45.86 27.76
N ALA A 18 14.61 45.54 28.19
CA ALA A 18 14.32 44.27 28.80
C ALA A 18 14.76 43.24 27.77
N GLN A 19 15.99 42.77 27.94
CA GLN A 19 16.55 41.71 27.16
C GLN A 19 15.70 40.54 27.63
N ALA A 20 14.73 40.15 26.81
CA ALA A 20 13.86 39.03 27.07
C ALA A 20 14.75 37.78 27.10
N GLY A 21 15.38 37.57 28.26
CA GLY A 21 16.16 36.38 28.54
C GLY A 21 15.15 35.27 28.64
N PHE A 22 15.20 34.35 27.68
CA PHE A 22 14.46 33.10 27.74
C PHE A 22 14.68 32.49 29.12
N THR A 23 13.61 32.34 29.88
CA THR A 23 13.67 31.64 31.16
C THR A 23 13.93 30.15 30.88
N LEU A 24 14.59 29.46 31.81
CA LEU A 24 14.83 28.00 31.68
C LEU A 24 13.54 27.23 31.41
N VAL A 25 12.41 27.69 31.96
CA VAL A 25 11.08 27.12 31.76
C VAL A 25 10.59 27.31 30.33
N GLU A 26 10.71 28.53 29.77
CA GLU A 26 10.35 28.80 28.36
C GLU A 26 11.20 27.97 27.38
N GLY A 27 12.48 27.77 27.70
CA GLY A 27 13.36 26.89 26.92
C GLY A 27 12.92 25.42 26.97
N LEU A 28 12.57 24.91 28.15
CA LEU A 28 12.07 23.53 28.32
C LEU A 28 10.74 23.31 27.60
N VAL A 29 9.81 24.27 27.70
CA VAL A 29 8.53 24.22 26.98
C VAL A 29 8.75 24.25 25.48
N ALA A 30 9.65 25.10 24.97
CA ALA A 30 9.98 25.14 23.55
C ALA A 30 10.58 23.82 23.06
N ILE A 31 11.48 23.20 23.83
CA ILE A 31 12.06 21.88 23.49
C ILE A 31 10.97 20.80 23.49
N MET A 32 10.09 20.79 24.49
CA MET A 32 8.98 19.82 24.55
C MET A 32 8.01 19.99 23.38
N LEU A 33 7.69 21.21 22.99
CA LEU A 33 6.85 21.50 21.83
C LEU A 33 7.54 21.05 20.53
N LEU A 34 8.82 21.39 20.35
CA LEU A 34 9.59 20.97 19.18
C LEU A 34 9.73 19.43 19.10
N ALA A 35 9.93 18.76 20.23
CA ALA A 35 9.99 17.30 20.30
C ALA A 35 8.64 16.66 19.96
N SER A 36 7.54 17.21 20.48
CA SER A 36 6.18 16.71 20.21
C SER A 36 5.79 16.89 18.74
N VAL A 37 6.07 18.08 18.18
CA VAL A 37 5.86 18.35 16.75
C VAL A 37 6.78 17.47 15.89
N GLY A 38 8.04 17.29 16.29
CA GLY A 38 8.97 16.39 15.61
C GLY A 38 8.51 14.93 15.59
N LEU A 39 7.97 14.43 16.70
CA LEU A 39 7.38 13.08 16.80
C LEU A 39 6.15 12.93 15.89
N LEU A 40 5.27 13.93 15.83
CA LEU A 40 4.11 13.92 14.93
C LEU A 40 4.52 14.00 13.46
N LEU A 41 5.50 14.82 13.12
CA LEU A 41 5.99 14.95 11.74
C LEU A 41 6.69 13.66 11.28
N THR A 42 7.59 13.09 12.09
CA THR A 42 8.32 11.86 11.74
C THR A 42 7.38 10.67 11.52
N SER A 43 6.36 10.51 12.37
CA SER A 43 5.33 9.48 12.18
C SER A 43 4.48 9.73 10.94
N ALA A 44 4.04 10.97 10.68
CA ALA A 44 3.29 11.32 9.48
C ALA A 44 4.08 11.10 8.18
N PHE A 45 5.38 11.42 8.15
CA PHE A 45 6.26 11.14 7.01
C PHE A 45 6.44 9.64 6.79
N SER A 46 6.64 8.86 7.86
CA SER A 46 6.78 7.40 7.77
C SER A 46 5.49 6.75 7.24
N PHE A 47 4.33 7.22 7.71
CA PHE A 47 3.03 6.79 7.20
C PHE A 47 2.84 7.16 5.72
N SER A 48 3.23 8.37 5.32
CA SER A 48 3.11 8.82 3.92
C SER A 48 3.96 7.96 2.96
N ILE A 49 5.20 7.64 3.35
CA ILE A 49 6.08 6.76 2.54
C ILE A 49 5.51 5.34 2.50
N ALA A 50 5.06 4.81 3.63
CA ALA A 50 4.43 3.49 3.69
C ALA A 50 3.20 3.42 2.78
N SER A 51 2.33 4.44 2.81
CA SER A 51 1.12 4.54 2.00
C SER A 51 1.43 4.67 0.50
N GLN A 52 2.42 5.49 0.11
CA GLN A 52 2.83 5.59 -1.30
C GLN A 52 3.42 4.28 -1.84
N ASN A 53 4.27 3.63 -1.05
CA ASN A 53 4.84 2.34 -1.43
C ASN A 53 3.75 1.27 -1.55
N GLN A 54 2.78 1.27 -0.63
CA GLN A 54 1.63 0.38 -0.70
C GLN A 54 0.81 0.61 -1.98
N GLY A 55 0.48 1.86 -2.31
CA GLY A 55 -0.26 2.18 -3.55
C GLY A 55 0.48 1.74 -4.82
N ARG A 56 1.83 1.83 -4.83
CA ARG A 56 2.65 1.31 -5.93
C ARG A 56 2.56 -0.22 -6.04
N ILE A 57 2.64 -0.93 -4.93
CA ILE A 57 2.57 -2.40 -4.89
C ILE A 57 1.16 -2.87 -5.29
N GLU A 58 0.10 -2.19 -4.85
CA GLU A 58 -1.28 -2.47 -5.26
C GLU A 58 -1.48 -2.32 -6.77
N LEU A 59 -0.94 -1.25 -7.35
CA LEU A 59 -1.00 -1.03 -8.80
C LEU A 59 -0.21 -2.10 -9.57
N GLU A 60 0.96 -2.50 -9.07
CA GLU A 60 1.78 -3.56 -9.68
C GLU A 60 1.09 -4.93 -9.60
N ALA A 61 0.42 -5.23 -8.48
CA ALA A 61 -0.41 -6.40 -8.32
C ALA A 61 -1.59 -6.39 -9.31
N ALA A 62 -2.34 -5.28 -9.39
CA ALA A 62 -3.45 -5.15 -10.34
C ALA A 62 -3.01 -5.29 -11.80
N ARG A 63 -1.88 -4.68 -12.17
CA ARG A 63 -1.28 -4.83 -13.50
C ARG A 63 -0.90 -6.28 -13.78
N SER A 64 -0.27 -6.95 -12.82
CA SER A 64 0.16 -8.34 -12.98
C SER A 64 -1.03 -9.29 -13.10
N ALA A 65 -2.10 -9.08 -12.33
CA ALA A 65 -3.34 -9.85 -12.49
C ALA A 65 -3.93 -9.69 -13.89
N GLY A 66 -3.90 -8.48 -14.44
CA GLY A 66 -4.33 -8.20 -15.81
C GLY A 66 -3.46 -8.91 -16.84
N GLU A 67 -2.13 -8.81 -16.72
CA GLU A 67 -1.19 -9.51 -17.61
C GLU A 67 -1.40 -11.04 -17.57
N ILE A 68 -1.68 -11.62 -16.40
CA ILE A 68 -2.00 -13.04 -16.28
C ILE A 68 -3.31 -13.37 -17.00
N LEU A 69 -4.36 -12.56 -16.83
CA LEU A 69 -5.61 -12.75 -17.58
C LEU A 69 -5.41 -12.71 -19.10
N GLU A 70 -4.57 -11.79 -19.57
CA GLU A 70 -4.23 -11.68 -20.99
C GLU A 70 -3.49 -12.90 -21.51
N ILE A 71 -2.57 -13.47 -20.72
CA ILE A 71 -1.85 -14.70 -21.10
C ILE A 71 -2.80 -15.90 -21.14
N LEU A 72 -3.73 -15.97 -20.19
CA LEU A 72 -4.74 -17.03 -20.13
C LEU A 72 -5.87 -16.83 -21.15
N ARG A 73 -5.89 -15.71 -21.87
CA ARG A 73 -6.89 -15.40 -22.90
C ARG A 73 -6.86 -16.48 -23.98
N GLY A 74 -8.05 -16.96 -24.39
CA GLY A 74 -8.19 -18.03 -25.37
C GLY A 74 -7.86 -19.43 -24.85
N THR A 75 -7.44 -19.58 -23.59
CA THR A 75 -7.29 -20.90 -22.95
C THR A 75 -8.66 -21.37 -22.47
N SER A 76 -9.09 -22.56 -22.87
CA SER A 76 -10.34 -23.17 -22.39
C SER A 76 -10.23 -23.54 -20.91
N TYR A 77 -11.36 -23.61 -20.23
CA TYR A 77 -11.36 -24.01 -18.81
C TYR A 77 -10.75 -25.40 -18.57
N ASP A 78 -11.02 -26.37 -19.45
CA ASP A 78 -10.49 -27.73 -19.29
C ASP A 78 -8.96 -27.74 -19.36
N SER A 79 -8.38 -26.97 -20.28
CA SER A 79 -6.93 -26.78 -20.37
C SER A 79 -6.35 -25.99 -19.20
N LEU A 80 -7.09 -25.04 -18.60
CA LEU A 80 -6.66 -24.38 -17.36
C LEU A 80 -6.54 -25.37 -16.19
N THR A 81 -7.37 -26.40 -16.17
CA THR A 81 -7.31 -27.49 -15.17
C THR A 81 -6.05 -28.34 -15.32
N GLU A 82 -5.64 -28.59 -16.56
CA GLU A 82 -4.38 -29.30 -16.85
C GLU A 82 -3.14 -28.45 -16.52
N VAL A 83 -3.16 -27.14 -16.83
CA VAL A 83 -2.06 -26.21 -16.51
C VAL A 83 -1.88 -26.04 -14.99
N TYR A 84 -2.94 -26.17 -14.21
CA TYR A 84 -2.92 -25.99 -12.76
C TYR A 84 -2.44 -27.23 -11.97
N ASN A 85 -2.24 -28.40 -12.61
CA ASN A 85 -1.79 -29.65 -11.98
C ASN A 85 -2.40 -29.92 -10.58
N GLY A 86 -3.70 -29.63 -10.46
CA GLY A 86 -4.42 -29.61 -9.19
C GLY A 86 -5.92 -29.72 -9.42
N ASN A 87 -6.63 -30.24 -8.43
CA ASN A 87 -8.08 -30.43 -8.48
C ASN A 87 -8.75 -29.06 -8.25
N LEU A 88 -8.90 -28.25 -9.31
CA LEU A 88 -9.54 -26.91 -9.29
C LEU A 88 -10.94 -26.90 -8.67
N ASN A 89 -11.56 -28.08 -8.49
CA ASN A 89 -12.87 -28.24 -7.85
C ASN A 89 -12.81 -28.48 -6.32
N MET A 90 -11.64 -28.66 -5.69
CA MET A 90 -11.58 -29.00 -4.25
C MET A 90 -10.46 -28.35 -3.42
N ASP A 91 -9.50 -27.62 -4.00
CA ASP A 91 -8.54 -26.86 -3.19
C ASP A 91 -8.26 -25.45 -3.79
N PRO A 92 -8.97 -24.40 -3.33
CA PRO A 92 -8.84 -23.03 -3.85
C PRO A 92 -7.50 -22.35 -3.50
N LEU A 93 -6.62 -23.05 -2.76
CA LEU A 93 -5.39 -22.49 -2.17
C LEU A 93 -4.10 -22.88 -2.92
N GLY A 94 -4.17 -23.61 -4.02
CA GLY A 94 -2.97 -24.01 -4.76
C GLY A 94 -2.28 -22.81 -5.43
N LYS A 95 -0.97 -22.66 -5.16
CA LYS A 95 -0.13 -21.65 -5.84
C LYS A 95 -0.05 -21.99 -7.33
N PHE A 96 -0.32 -21.01 -8.17
CA PHE A 96 -0.20 -21.18 -9.62
C PHE A 96 1.27 -21.48 -10.00
N GLN A 97 1.55 -22.61 -10.67
CA GLN A 97 2.94 -23.00 -10.98
C GLN A 97 3.54 -22.18 -12.13
N GLN A 98 4.80 -21.78 -11.90
CA GLN A 98 5.55 -20.66 -12.46
C GLN A 98 5.94 -20.73 -13.95
N LEU A 99 5.68 -21.82 -14.67
CA LEU A 99 6.41 -22.10 -15.92
C LEU A 99 6.09 -21.14 -17.08
N VAL A 100 4.93 -20.48 -17.06
CA VAL A 100 4.50 -19.54 -18.12
C VAL A 100 4.73 -18.08 -17.74
N LEU A 101 5.06 -17.79 -16.47
CA LEU A 101 4.97 -16.45 -15.89
C LEU A 101 6.24 -15.99 -15.16
N SER A 102 7.43 -16.51 -15.49
CA SER A 102 8.67 -16.25 -14.74
C SER A 102 8.91 -14.77 -14.42
N ASP A 103 8.74 -13.89 -15.41
CA ASP A 103 8.92 -12.44 -15.21
C ASP A 103 7.88 -11.82 -14.26
N ILE A 104 6.64 -12.30 -14.32
CA ILE A 104 5.56 -11.83 -13.43
C ILE A 104 5.79 -12.37 -12.01
N SER A 105 6.18 -13.64 -11.89
CA SER A 105 6.50 -14.29 -10.63
C SER A 105 7.64 -13.56 -9.91
N ASP A 106 8.74 -13.27 -10.61
CA ASP A 106 9.90 -12.59 -10.01
C ASP A 106 9.53 -11.18 -9.51
N ARG A 107 8.68 -10.44 -10.24
CA ARG A 107 8.18 -9.14 -9.79
C ARG A 107 7.35 -9.24 -8.51
N LEU A 108 6.44 -10.21 -8.45
CA LEU A 108 5.54 -10.39 -7.32
C LEU A 108 6.27 -10.95 -6.08
N GLU A 109 7.21 -11.88 -6.27
CA GLU A 109 8.02 -12.44 -5.19
C GLU A 109 8.91 -11.37 -4.55
N ARG A 110 9.52 -10.48 -5.34
CA ARG A 110 10.27 -9.31 -4.81
C ARG A 110 9.43 -8.41 -3.91
N ASN A 111 8.11 -8.39 -4.12
CA ASN A 111 7.15 -7.62 -3.33
C ASN A 111 6.46 -8.47 -2.24
N ASN A 112 6.89 -9.72 -2.01
CA ASN A 112 6.28 -10.68 -1.08
C ASN A 112 4.79 -10.92 -1.36
N LEU A 113 4.44 -11.09 -2.63
CA LEU A 113 3.09 -11.38 -3.10
C LEU A 113 3.01 -12.80 -3.66
N ASP A 114 1.93 -13.49 -3.32
CA ASP A 114 1.55 -14.80 -3.84
C ASP A 114 0.41 -14.67 -4.87
N ILE A 115 0.39 -15.57 -5.86
CA ILE A 115 -0.66 -15.64 -6.89
C ILE A 115 -1.53 -16.88 -6.63
N TYR A 116 -2.84 -16.68 -6.62
CA TYR A 116 -3.84 -17.72 -6.52
C TYR A 116 -4.78 -17.65 -7.72
N LEU A 117 -5.13 -18.83 -8.24
CA LEU A 117 -6.09 -18.99 -9.32
C LEU A 117 -7.29 -19.75 -8.77
N THR A 118 -8.48 -19.17 -8.87
CA THR A 118 -9.72 -19.83 -8.45
C THR A 118 -10.69 -19.83 -9.61
N ILE A 119 -11.37 -20.95 -9.84
CA ILE A 119 -12.42 -21.01 -10.84
C ILE A 119 -13.68 -21.55 -10.22
N GLN A 120 -14.78 -20.83 -10.41
CA GLN A 120 -16.07 -21.13 -9.81
C GLN A 120 -17.14 -21.25 -10.88
N PRO A 121 -18.16 -22.11 -10.70
CA PRO A 121 -19.30 -22.15 -11.61
C PRO A 121 -20.04 -20.80 -11.62
N TYR A 122 -20.45 -20.33 -12.80
CA TYR A 122 -21.31 -19.16 -12.90
C TYR A 122 -22.76 -19.55 -12.59
N LEU A 123 -23.34 -18.95 -11.56
CA LEU A 123 -24.73 -19.19 -11.16
C LEU A 123 -25.67 -18.91 -12.34
N GLY A 124 -26.35 -19.96 -12.82
CA GLY A 124 -27.38 -19.87 -13.86
C GLY A 124 -26.96 -20.32 -15.27
N ARG A 125 -25.68 -20.68 -15.52
CA ARG A 125 -25.24 -21.25 -16.82
C ARG A 125 -24.10 -22.24 -16.64
N GLU A 126 -24.35 -23.53 -16.88
CA GLU A 126 -23.34 -24.60 -16.75
C GLU A 126 -22.13 -24.44 -17.68
N THR A 127 -22.31 -23.80 -18.83
CA THR A 127 -21.27 -23.58 -19.84
C THR A 127 -20.37 -22.36 -19.56
N MET A 128 -20.59 -21.68 -18.44
CA MET A 128 -19.83 -20.49 -18.02
C MET A 128 -19.23 -20.68 -16.63
N LYS A 129 -17.97 -20.26 -16.47
CA LYS A 129 -17.25 -20.28 -15.20
C LYS A 129 -16.64 -18.91 -14.93
N ILE A 130 -16.57 -18.53 -13.66
CA ILE A 130 -15.87 -17.33 -13.20
C ILE A 130 -14.43 -17.73 -12.92
N LEU A 131 -13.49 -17.19 -13.69
CA LEU A 131 -12.07 -17.25 -13.36
C LEU A 131 -11.72 -16.03 -12.50
N GLN A 132 -11.11 -16.28 -11.36
CA GLN A 132 -10.59 -15.26 -10.47
C GLN A 132 -9.07 -15.45 -10.31
N ILE A 133 -8.33 -14.39 -10.57
CA ILE A 133 -6.92 -14.28 -10.16
C ILE A 133 -6.89 -13.42 -8.91
N THR A 134 -6.26 -13.97 -7.88
CA THR A 134 -6.05 -13.28 -6.61
C THR A 134 -4.56 -13.11 -6.38
N ILE A 135 -4.09 -11.89 -6.22
CA ILE A 135 -2.72 -11.59 -5.81
C ILE A 135 -2.77 -11.04 -4.39
N ALA A 136 -2.11 -11.72 -3.46
CA ALA A 136 -2.19 -11.40 -2.04
C ALA A 136 -0.80 -11.33 -1.41
N SER A 137 -0.62 -10.47 -0.41
CA SER A 137 0.59 -10.48 0.40
C SER A 137 0.76 -11.81 1.13
N ASN A 138 2.01 -12.26 1.31
CA ASN A 138 2.31 -13.48 2.05
C ASN A 138 1.62 -13.48 3.44
N GLY A 139 0.94 -14.59 3.74
CA GLY A 139 0.14 -14.77 4.95
C GLY A 139 -1.29 -14.25 4.89
N VAL A 140 -1.73 -13.65 3.76
CA VAL A 140 -3.14 -13.32 3.50
C VAL A 140 -3.75 -14.42 2.63
N SER A 141 -4.85 -15.00 3.11
CA SER A 141 -5.57 -16.03 2.36
C SER A 141 -6.32 -15.40 1.18
N PRO A 142 -6.41 -16.07 0.01
CA PRO A 142 -7.23 -15.59 -1.10
C PRO A 142 -8.72 -15.50 -0.75
N GLU A 143 -9.18 -16.17 0.31
CA GLU A 143 -10.55 -16.13 0.80
C GLU A 143 -10.85 -14.95 1.74
N THR A 144 -9.81 -14.29 2.28
CA THR A 144 -9.96 -13.16 3.21
C THR A 144 -10.88 -12.10 2.62
N GLN A 145 -11.90 -11.65 3.35
CA GLN A 145 -12.77 -10.58 2.85
C GLN A 145 -11.96 -9.29 2.69
N LEU A 146 -12.28 -8.44 1.71
CA LEU A 146 -11.53 -7.20 1.48
C LEU A 146 -11.48 -6.30 2.72
N GLU A 147 -12.54 -6.33 3.53
CA GLU A 147 -12.67 -5.58 4.80
C GLU A 147 -11.80 -6.14 5.93
N GLU A 148 -11.35 -7.39 5.81
CA GLU A 148 -10.57 -8.11 6.82
C GLU A 148 -9.06 -8.12 6.52
N VAL A 149 -8.63 -7.46 5.43
CA VAL A 149 -7.22 -7.40 5.04
C VAL A 149 -6.43 -6.62 6.10
N PRO A 150 -5.38 -7.21 6.70
CA PRO A 150 -4.60 -6.51 7.72
C PRO A 150 -3.98 -5.20 7.18
N PRO A 151 -3.82 -4.16 8.01
CA PRO A 151 -3.16 -2.93 7.59
C PRO A 151 -1.75 -3.19 7.03
N GLY A 152 -1.44 -2.57 5.89
CA GLY A 152 -0.16 -2.76 5.20
C GLY A 152 -0.02 -4.08 4.44
N LYS A 153 -1.10 -4.88 4.35
CA LYS A 153 -1.20 -6.04 3.47
C LYS A 153 -2.09 -5.70 2.27
N ILE A 154 -1.87 -6.43 1.18
CA ILE A 154 -2.55 -6.21 -0.10
C ILE A 154 -3.30 -7.48 -0.48
N LEU A 155 -4.50 -7.29 -1.02
CA LEU A 155 -5.31 -8.33 -1.64
C LEU A 155 -5.97 -7.73 -2.88
N VAL A 156 -5.57 -8.18 -4.06
CA VAL A 156 -6.15 -7.77 -5.33
C VAL A 156 -6.85 -8.96 -5.96
N ARG A 157 -8.10 -8.76 -6.39
CA ARG A 157 -8.91 -9.76 -7.08
C ARG A 157 -9.32 -9.24 -8.44
N GLN A 158 -9.07 -10.02 -9.48
CA GLN A 158 -9.56 -9.75 -10.81
C GLN A 158 -10.35 -10.95 -11.32
N THR A 159 -11.58 -10.70 -11.74
CA THR A 159 -12.52 -11.73 -12.17
C THR A 159 -12.86 -11.56 -13.65
N THR A 160 -13.02 -12.67 -14.34
CA THR A 160 -13.53 -12.70 -15.71
C THR A 160 -14.41 -13.92 -15.93
N LEU A 161 -15.22 -13.89 -16.98
CA LEU A 161 -16.03 -15.02 -17.41
C LEU A 161 -15.25 -15.84 -18.45
N VAL A 162 -15.21 -17.14 -18.21
CA VAL A 162 -14.58 -18.13 -19.10
C VAL A 162 -15.66 -19.06 -19.61
N THR A 163 -15.63 -19.31 -20.91
CA THR A 163 -16.51 -20.28 -21.56
C THR A 163 -15.70 -21.50 -21.98
N GLU A 164 -16.37 -22.53 -22.49
CA GLU A 164 -15.71 -23.68 -23.13
C GLU A 164 -14.79 -23.28 -24.29
N ARG A 165 -15.04 -22.13 -24.93
CA ARG A 165 -14.21 -21.56 -26.02
C ARG A 165 -13.08 -20.66 -25.52
N GLY A 166 -12.94 -20.52 -24.20
CA GLY A 166 -11.98 -19.65 -23.54
C GLY A 166 -12.58 -18.33 -23.03
N ILE A 167 -11.71 -17.45 -22.56
CA ILE A 167 -12.04 -16.10 -22.09
C ILE A 167 -12.49 -15.26 -23.30
N ASN A 168 -13.76 -14.83 -23.33
CA ASN A 168 -14.27 -13.96 -24.41
C ASN A 168 -13.68 -12.54 -24.29
N PRO A 169 -13.45 -11.83 -25.42
CA PRO A 169 -12.94 -10.45 -25.45
C PRO A 169 -13.93 -9.43 -24.89
#